data_AF-A0A7J7X9X8-F1
#
_entry.id   AF-A0A7J7X9X8-F1
#
_cell.length_a   1.000
_cell.length_b   1.000
_cell.length_c   1.000
_cell.angle_alpha   90.00
_cell.angle_beta   90.00
_cell.angle_gamma   90.00
#
_symmetry.space_group_name_H-M   'P 1'
#
loop_
_entity.id
_entity.type
_entity.pdbx_description
1 polymer ?
#
loop_
_entity_poly.entity_id
_entity_poly.type
_entity_poly.pdbx_seq_one_letter_code
_entity_poly.pdbx_strand_id
1 'polypeptide(L)'
;MRHAVCIFYLVLRALDTLEDDMTISIEKKIPLLHNFHSYLYEPDWRFTESKEKDRQVLEDFPTISLEFRNLAVKYQTVIVDICRKMGFGMAEFLNKDVTSEEEWDKKTP
;
A
#
# COMPACT_ATOMS: atom_id res chain seq x y z
N MET A 1 7.17 14.86 -14.12
CA MET A 1 7.61 13.89 -13.09
C MET A 1 7.01 14.18 -11.71
N ARG A 2 6.95 15.44 -11.23
CA ARG A 2 6.39 15.79 -9.91
C ARG A 2 5.05 15.11 -9.57
N HIS A 3 4.11 15.08 -10.51
CA HIS A 3 2.79 14.49 -10.26
C HIS A 3 2.86 12.97 -10.03
N ALA A 4 3.55 12.23 -10.90
CA ALA A 4 3.72 10.78 -10.74
C ALA A 4 4.42 10.41 -9.41
N VAL A 5 5.43 11.20 -9.00
CA VAL A 5 6.12 11.00 -7.72
C VAL A 5 5.19 11.28 -6.53
N CYS A 6 4.38 12.33 -6.61
CA CYS A 6 3.39 12.66 -5.58
C CYS A 6 2.37 11.52 -5.38
N ILE A 7 1.77 11.04 -6.48
CA ILE A 7 0.81 9.94 -6.42
C ILE A 7 1.46 8.67 -5.93
N PHE A 8 2.68 8.36 -6.39
CA PHE A 8 3.39 7.20 -5.91
C PHE A 8 3.62 7.25 -4.40
N TYR A 9 4.02 8.40 -3.86
CA TYR A 9 4.18 8.58 -2.42
C TYR A 9 2.88 8.40 -1.64
N LEU A 10 1.77 8.96 -2.13
CA LEU A 10 0.46 8.83 -1.46
C LEU A 10 -0.05 7.39 -1.47
N VAL A 11 0.18 6.65 -2.58
CA VAL A 11 -0.17 5.24 -2.68
C VAL A 11 0.65 4.41 -1.69
N LEU A 12 1.97 4.63 -1.61
CA LEU A 12 2.81 3.93 -0.63
C LEU A 12 2.43 4.29 0.81
N ARG A 13 2.11 5.56 1.09
CA ARG A 13 1.62 5.97 2.41
C ARG A 13 0.35 5.24 2.80
N ALA A 14 -0.59 5.06 1.87
CA ALA A 14 -1.81 4.31 2.14
C ALA A 14 -1.52 2.82 2.40
N LEU A 15 -0.59 2.22 1.66
CA LEU A 15 -0.13 0.85 1.92
C LEU A 15 0.51 0.71 3.31
N ASP A 16 1.45 1.60 3.67
CA ASP A 16 2.11 1.63 4.98
C ASP A 16 1.08 1.81 6.10
N THR A 17 0.08 2.69 5.91
CA THR A 17 -0.98 2.92 6.91
C THR A 17 -1.79 1.65 7.19
N LEU A 18 -1.98 0.75 6.22
CA LEU A 18 -2.62 -0.55 6.45
C LEU A 18 -1.71 -1.53 7.19
N GLU A 19 -0.41 -1.48 6.90
CA GLU A 19 0.60 -2.35 7.50
C GLU A 19 0.83 -1.99 8.98
N ASP A 20 1.01 -0.70 9.27
CA ASP A 20 1.27 -0.15 10.60
C ASP A 20 0.08 -0.29 11.57
N ASP A 21 -1.15 -0.36 11.06
CA ASP A 21 -2.35 -0.35 11.91
C ASP A 21 -2.52 -1.68 12.67
N MET A 22 -2.06 -1.71 13.92
CA MET A 22 -2.13 -2.88 14.80
C MET A 22 -3.55 -3.22 15.27
N THR A 23 -4.56 -2.39 14.94
CA THR A 23 -5.96 -2.68 15.27
C THR A 23 -6.65 -3.57 14.23
N ILE A 24 -6.08 -3.68 13.03
CA ILE A 24 -6.55 -4.57 11.97
C ILE A 24 -6.00 -5.98 12.24
N SER A 25 -6.89 -6.96 12.36
CA SER A 25 -6.46 -8.37 12.53
C SER A 25 -5.61 -8.83 11.35
N ILE A 26 -4.62 -9.69 11.62
CA ILE A 26 -3.72 -10.22 10.58
C ILE A 26 -4.51 -10.91 9.45
N GLU A 27 -5.56 -11.66 9.78
CA GLU A 27 -6.45 -12.32 8.81
C GLU A 27 -7.10 -11.34 7.83
N LYS A 28 -7.40 -10.12 8.28
CA LYS A 28 -7.95 -9.05 7.45
C LYS A 28 -6.85 -8.26 6.74
N LYS A 29 -5.70 -8.06 7.40
CA LYS A 29 -4.57 -7.29 6.88
C LYS A 29 -3.89 -7.96 5.69
N ILE A 30 -3.66 -9.28 5.74
CA ILE A 30 -3.04 -10.04 4.64
C ILE A 30 -3.75 -9.82 3.29
N PRO A 31 -5.08 -10.06 3.15
CA PRO A 31 -5.75 -9.83 1.87
C PRO A 31 -5.81 -8.35 1.48
N LEU A 32 -5.79 -7.42 2.44
CA LEU A 32 -5.71 -5.99 2.13
C LEU A 32 -4.36 -5.65 1.49
N LEU A 33 -3.24 -6.11 2.06
CA LEU A 33 -1.90 -5.86 1.54
C LEU A 33 -1.66 -6.54 0.19
N HIS A 34 -2.05 -7.82 0.04
CA HIS A 34 -1.89 -8.55 -1.22
C HIS A 34 -2.68 -7.92 -2.37
N ASN A 35 -3.91 -7.48 -2.11
CA ASN A 35 -4.78 -6.92 -3.14
C ASN A 35 -4.67 -5.39 -3.28
N PHE A 36 -3.83 -4.72 -2.48
CA PHE A 36 -3.77 -3.26 -2.50
C PHE A 36 -3.50 -2.66 -3.89
N HIS A 37 -2.65 -3.33 -4.67
CA HIS A 37 -2.33 -2.95 -6.04
C HIS A 37 -3.54 -3.00 -7.00
N SER A 38 -4.55 -3.85 -6.76
CA SER A 38 -5.77 -3.91 -7.59
C SER A 38 -6.72 -2.77 -7.27
N TYR A 39 -6.76 -2.32 -6.01
CA TYR A 39 -7.62 -1.21 -5.57
C TYR A 39 -7.28 0.13 -6.25
N LEU A 40 -6.06 0.27 -6.80
CA LEU A 40 -5.70 1.40 -7.67
C LEU A 40 -6.64 1.54 -8.89
N TYR A 41 -7.22 0.44 -9.33
CA TYR A 41 -8.16 0.39 -10.45
C TYR A 41 -9.64 0.35 -10.02
N GLU A 42 -9.93 0.31 -8.71
CA GLU A 42 -11.29 0.31 -8.17
C GLU A 42 -11.69 1.73 -7.74
N PRO A 43 -12.57 2.43 -8.49
CA PRO A 43 -12.81 3.85 -8.27
C PRO A 43 -13.39 4.21 -6.90
N ASP A 44 -14.22 3.32 -6.34
CA ASP A 44 -14.94 3.55 -5.10
C ASP A 44 -14.26 2.90 -3.88
N TRP A 45 -13.12 2.23 -4.09
CA TRP A 45 -12.44 1.56 -3.00
C TRP A 45 -11.91 2.57 -1.99
N ARG A 46 -12.20 2.32 -0.72
CA ARG A 46 -11.73 3.08 0.43
C ARG A 46 -11.71 2.20 1.67
N PHE A 47 -10.94 2.58 2.66
CA PHE A 47 -10.87 1.88 3.94
C PHE A 47 -11.06 2.85 5.11
N THR A 48 -12.16 2.68 5.85
CA THR A 48 -12.61 3.62 6.89
C THR A 48 -12.45 3.10 8.31
N GLU A 49 -11.82 1.95 8.48
CA GLU A 49 -11.70 1.30 9.79
C GLU A 49 -10.36 1.62 10.50
N SER A 50 -9.43 2.26 9.79
CA SER A 50 -8.09 2.55 10.31
C SER A 50 -8.13 3.52 11.50
N LYS A 51 -7.24 3.29 12.47
CA LYS A 51 -7.02 4.16 13.64
C LYS A 51 -5.73 4.96 13.56
N GLU A 52 -4.97 4.81 12.48
CA GLU A 52 -3.71 5.51 12.27
C GLU A 52 -3.89 7.01 12.06
N LYS A 53 -2.78 7.74 12.29
CA LYS A 53 -2.72 9.20 12.10
C LYS A 53 -3.01 9.62 10.66
N ASP A 54 -2.52 8.84 9.70
CA ASP A 54 -2.56 9.14 8.28
C ASP A 54 -3.79 8.52 7.58
N ARG A 55 -4.76 7.96 8.34
CA ARG A 55 -5.96 7.25 7.82
C ARG A 55 -6.74 7.99 6.73
N GLN A 56 -6.63 9.33 6.63
CA GLN A 56 -7.24 10.12 5.58
C GLN A 56 -6.86 9.62 4.17
N VAL A 57 -5.63 9.13 3.96
CA VAL A 57 -5.22 8.61 2.65
C VAL A 57 -5.96 7.30 2.29
N LEU A 58 -6.51 6.59 3.28
CA LEU A 58 -7.32 5.39 3.07
C LEU A 58 -8.81 5.72 2.95
N GLU A 59 -9.30 6.67 3.75
CA GLU A 59 -10.70 7.11 3.73
C GLU A 59 -11.07 7.83 2.41
N ASP A 60 -10.14 8.65 1.89
CA ASP A 60 -10.25 9.38 0.62
C ASP A 60 -9.37 8.78 -0.49
N PHE A 61 -9.10 7.47 -0.42
CA PHE A 61 -8.37 6.76 -1.47
C PHE A 61 -9.01 6.86 -2.88
N PRO A 62 -10.34 7.02 -3.06
CA PRO A 62 -10.94 7.28 -4.36
C PRO A 62 -10.30 8.46 -5.10
N THR A 63 -9.95 9.54 -4.38
CA THR A 63 -9.29 10.71 -4.95
C THR A 63 -7.87 10.39 -5.42
N ILE A 64 -7.11 9.64 -4.62
CA ILE A 64 -5.74 9.21 -4.96
C ILE A 64 -5.76 8.26 -6.17
N SER A 65 -6.66 7.28 -6.16
CA SER A 65 -6.79 6.28 -7.22
C SER A 65 -7.26 6.89 -8.54
N LEU A 66 -8.11 7.92 -8.49
CA LEU A 66 -8.51 8.70 -9.66
C LEU A 66 -7.30 9.38 -10.32
N GLU A 67 -6.50 10.10 -9.55
CA GLU A 67 -5.30 10.77 -10.07
C GLU A 67 -4.25 9.77 -10.57
N PHE A 68 -4.12 8.62 -9.91
CA PHE A 68 -3.32 7.50 -10.40
C PHE A 68 -3.78 7.03 -11.80
N ARG A 69 -5.09 6.79 -12.00
CA ARG A 69 -5.63 6.34 -13.29
C ARG A 69 -5.47 7.38 -14.40
N ASN A 70 -5.30 8.66 -14.04
CA ASN A 70 -5.02 9.76 -14.98
C ASN A 70 -3.54 9.84 -15.39
N LEU A 71 -2.62 9.12 -14.74
CA LEU A 71 -1.21 9.10 -15.11
C LEU A 71 -1.00 8.36 -16.44
N ALA A 72 0.10 8.67 -17.14
CA ALA A 72 0.51 7.87 -18.29
C ALA A 72 0.76 6.40 -17.88
N VAL A 73 0.37 5.45 -18.73
CA VAL A 73 0.44 4.00 -18.47
C VAL A 73 1.80 3.55 -17.94
N LYS A 74 2.90 4.08 -18.49
CA LYS A 74 4.26 3.76 -18.02
C LYS A 74 4.50 4.03 -16.53
N TYR A 75 3.87 5.06 -15.97
CA TYR A 75 3.97 5.37 -14.54
C TYR A 75 3.05 4.47 -13.73
N GLN A 76 1.83 4.21 -14.23
CA GLN A 76 0.90 3.28 -13.58
C GLN A 76 1.52 1.90 -13.43
N THR A 77 2.13 1.36 -14.49
CA THR A 77 2.79 0.05 -14.48
C THR A 77 3.87 -0.05 -13.40
N VAL A 78 4.71 0.98 -13.26
CA VAL A 78 5.76 1.01 -12.23
C VAL A 78 5.15 1.05 -10.83
N ILE A 79 4.19 1.93 -10.59
CA ILE A 79 3.55 2.06 -9.27
C ILE A 79 2.87 0.75 -8.87
N VAL A 80 2.09 0.13 -9.77
CA VAL A 80 1.38 -1.13 -9.52
C VAL A 80 2.35 -2.27 -9.21
N ASP A 81 3.44 -2.41 -9.98
CA ASP A 81 4.40 -3.49 -9.75
C ASP A 81 5.12 -3.33 -8.40
N ILE A 82 5.51 -2.11 -8.03
CA ILE A 82 6.12 -1.85 -6.71
C ILE A 82 5.11 -2.09 -5.58
N CYS A 83 3.89 -1.57 -5.69
CA CYS A 83 2.86 -1.77 -4.66
C CYS A 83 2.53 -3.24 -4.45
N ARG A 84 2.48 -4.03 -5.54
CA ARG A 84 2.30 -5.47 -5.46
C ARG A 84 3.46 -6.12 -4.71
N LYS A 85 4.70 -5.86 -5.10
CA LYS A 85 5.88 -6.44 -4.44
C LYS A 85 5.95 -6.07 -2.96
N MET A 86 5.71 -4.80 -2.62
CA MET A 86 5.71 -4.34 -1.23
C MET A 86 4.58 -4.96 -0.41
N GLY A 87 3.35 -4.99 -0.94
CA GLY A 87 2.22 -5.59 -0.24
C GLY A 87 2.42 -7.09 0.05
N PHE A 88 3.00 -7.84 -0.89
CA PHE A 88 3.39 -9.24 -0.64
C PHE A 88 4.51 -9.34 0.40
N GLY A 89 5.58 -8.57 0.27
CA GLY A 89 6.69 -8.59 1.24
C GLY A 89 6.23 -8.25 2.67
N MET A 90 5.46 -7.18 2.83
CA MET A 90 4.87 -6.78 4.12
C MET A 90 4.03 -7.90 4.73
N ALA A 91 3.17 -8.55 3.94
CA ALA A 91 2.34 -9.64 4.41
C ALA A 91 3.17 -10.87 4.87
N GLU A 92 4.30 -11.17 4.23
CA GLU A 92 5.19 -12.27 4.63
C GLU A 92 5.82 -12.05 6.01
N PHE A 93 6.07 -10.79 6.39
CA PHE A 93 6.68 -10.41 7.67
C PHE A 93 5.67 -10.15 8.79
N LEU A 94 4.35 -10.15 8.53
CA LEU A 94 3.34 -9.95 9.58
C LEU A 94 3.33 -11.04 10.66
N ASN A 95 3.76 -12.27 10.33
CA ASN A 95 3.79 -13.42 11.23
C ASN A 95 5.21 -13.90 11.57
N LYS A 96 6.23 -13.12 11.20
CA LYS A 96 7.64 -13.50 11.39
C LYS A 96 8.38 -12.36 12.07
N ASP A 97 8.96 -12.65 13.23
CA ASP A 97 10.00 -11.80 13.77
C ASP A 97 11.23 -11.88 12.86
N VAL A 98 11.85 -10.73 12.58
CA VAL A 98 13.11 -10.68 11.83
C VAL A 98 14.22 -11.16 12.76
N THR A 99 14.82 -12.30 12.42
CA THR A 99 15.80 -12.99 13.31
C THR A 99 17.23 -12.92 12.81
N SER A 100 17.48 -12.43 11.59
CA SER A 100 18.80 -12.35 10.98
C SER A 100 19.00 -11.08 10.15
N GLU A 101 20.26 -10.68 9.92
CA GLU A 101 20.61 -9.55 9.04
C GLU A 101 20.12 -9.77 7.60
N GLU A 102 20.13 -11.02 7.11
CA GLU A 102 19.59 -11.35 5.78
C GLU A 102 18.07 -11.18 5.67
N GLU A 103 17.32 -11.41 6.76
CA GLU A 103 15.88 -11.13 6.81
C GLU A 103 15.61 -9.62 6.95
N TRP A 104 16.49 -8.90 7.66
CA TRP A 104 16.42 -7.44 7.77
C TRP A 104 16.59 -6.77 6.40
N ASP A 105 17.61 -7.17 5.65
CA ASP A 105 17.88 -6.65 4.29
C ASP A 105 16.71 -6.94 3.31
N LYS A 106 15.96 -8.03 3.53
CA LYS A 106 14.76 -8.34 2.72
C LYS A 106 13.54 -7.51 3.11
N LYS A 107 13.44 -7.05 4.36
CA LYS A 107 12.31 -6.25 4.84
C LYS A 107 12.40 -4.79 4.38
N THR A 108 13.61 -4.26 4.22
CA THR A 108 13.87 -2.88 3.78
C THR A 108 14.52 -2.83 2.39
N PRO A 109 13.74 -2.81 1.29
CA PRO A 109 14.28 -2.60 -0.06
C PRO A 109 14.79 -1.17 -0.31
#